data_AF-A0A1Q4YK54-F1
#
_entry.id   AF-A0A1Q4YK54-F1
#
_cell.length_a   1.000
_cell.length_b   1.000
_cell.length_c   1.000
_cell.angle_alpha   90.00
_cell.angle_beta   90.00
_cell.angle_gamma   90.00
#
_symmetry.space_group_name_H-M   'P 1'
#
loop_
_entity.id
_entity.type
_entity.pdbx_description
1 polymer ?
#
loop_
_entity_poly.entity_id
_entity_poly.type
_entity_poly.pdbx_seq_one_letter_code
_entity_poly.pdbx_strand_id
1 'polypeptide(L)'
;MSTTEPRAAVIAELKDAGWCREDRHHFPLLKHESGICWDVLTEAGGCALDLLDGSSTTFSRATPDQVVIAACLASTGQLDPTVDRAHLEERASWLGWLERAGLDNWPGVDEARRMRADAEADRNA
;
A
#
# COMPACT_ATOMS: atom_id res chain seq x y z
N MET A 1 20.09 20.16 -9.54
CA MET A 1 19.25 19.91 -8.35
C MET A 1 18.40 18.70 -8.67
N SER A 2 18.65 17.56 -8.02
CA SER A 2 17.88 16.34 -8.25
C SER A 2 16.45 16.56 -7.76
N THR A 3 15.51 16.80 -8.67
CA THR A 3 14.09 16.75 -8.36
C THR A 3 13.76 15.30 -8.00
N THR A 4 13.74 15.00 -6.71
CA THR A 4 13.33 13.69 -6.20
C THR A 4 11.91 13.43 -6.70
N GLU A 5 11.73 12.38 -7.50
CA GLU A 5 10.41 11.99 -7.96
C GLU A 5 9.50 11.79 -6.72
N PRO A 6 8.31 12.43 -6.66
CA PRO A 6 7.38 12.19 -5.57
C PRO A 6 7.03 10.70 -5.52
N ARG A 7 7.02 10.11 -4.33
CA ARG A 7 6.75 8.67 -4.12
C ARG A 7 7.74 7.73 -4.85
N ALA A 8 8.99 8.14 -5.04
CA ALA A 8 10.04 7.31 -5.67
C ALA A 8 10.15 5.88 -5.09
N ALA A 9 9.97 5.72 -3.78
CA ALA A 9 9.98 4.42 -3.13
C ALA A 9 8.81 3.54 -3.59
N VAL A 10 7.59 4.09 -3.65
CA VAL A 10 6.40 3.38 -4.17
C VAL A 10 6.62 2.96 -5.63
N ILE A 11 7.18 3.86 -6.44
CA ILE A 11 7.44 3.59 -7.85
C ILE A 11 8.45 2.45 -8.03
N ALA A 12 9.51 2.42 -7.23
CA ALA A 12 10.51 1.36 -7.27
C ALA A 12 9.89 0.00 -6.90
N GLU A 13 9.17 -0.04 -5.79
CA GLU A 13 8.53 -1.27 -5.29
C GLU A 13 7.48 -1.81 -6.26
N LEU A 14 6.65 -0.96 -6.87
CA LEU A 14 5.66 -1.40 -7.84
C LEU A 14 6.31 -1.92 -9.13
N LYS A 15 7.42 -1.31 -9.58
CA LYS A 15 8.19 -1.84 -10.71
C LYS A 15 8.79 -3.21 -10.42
N ASP A 16 9.34 -3.40 -9.23
CA ASP A 16 9.86 -4.70 -8.80
C ASP A 16 8.74 -5.74 -8.71
N ALA A 17 7.52 -5.32 -8.39
CA ALA A 17 6.30 -6.13 -8.43
C ALA A 17 5.69 -6.31 -9.84
N GLY A 18 6.39 -5.89 -10.90
CA GLY A 18 5.98 -6.10 -12.29
C GLY A 18 5.08 -5.03 -12.90
N TRP A 19 4.87 -3.90 -12.21
CA TRP A 19 4.14 -2.77 -12.79
C TRP A 19 5.01 -2.01 -13.79
N CYS A 20 4.46 -1.71 -14.95
CA CYS A 20 5.16 -1.02 -16.01
C CYS A 20 4.78 0.46 -16.05
N ARG A 21 5.73 1.35 -16.38
CA ARG A 21 5.38 2.74 -16.73
C ARG A 21 4.58 2.72 -18.03
N GLU A 22 3.42 3.38 -18.04
CA GLU A 22 2.68 3.60 -19.28
C GLU A 22 3.08 4.97 -19.86
N ASP A 23 3.55 4.97 -21.11
CA ASP A 23 4.15 6.15 -21.78
C ASP A 23 3.16 7.31 -22.07
N ARG A 24 1.90 7.21 -21.61
CA ARG A 24 0.79 8.01 -22.15
C ARG A 24 0.14 9.01 -21.19
N HIS A 25 0.45 8.98 -19.91
CA HIS A 25 -0.21 9.88 -18.95
C HIS A 25 0.79 10.54 -17.99
N HIS A 26 0.30 11.53 -17.26
CA HIS A 26 1.08 12.44 -16.43
C HIS A 26 1.87 11.71 -15.32
N PHE A 27 2.67 12.47 -14.59
CA PHE A 27 3.88 11.98 -13.96
C PHE A 27 3.68 11.46 -12.53
N PRO A 28 4.13 10.23 -12.19
CA PRO A 28 4.23 9.03 -13.03
C PRO A 28 3.06 8.05 -12.85
N LEU A 29 2.46 7.69 -13.99
CA LEU A 29 1.51 6.58 -14.14
C LEU A 29 2.23 5.22 -14.28
N LEU A 30 1.86 4.27 -13.42
CA LEU A 30 2.20 2.85 -13.50
C LEU A 30 0.95 2.03 -13.80
N LYS A 31 1.12 0.94 -14.54
CA LYS A 31 0.05 0.01 -14.91
C LYS A 31 0.48 -1.43 -14.72
N HIS A 32 -0.40 -2.20 -14.11
CA HIS A 32 -0.26 -3.64 -13.99
C HIS A 32 -0.91 -4.36 -15.19
N GLU A 33 -0.46 -5.57 -15.52
CA GLU A 33 -1.03 -6.39 -16.60
C GLU A 33 -2.52 -6.70 -16.41
N SER A 34 -3.00 -6.69 -15.17
CA SER A 34 -4.42 -6.84 -14.85
C SER A 34 -5.27 -5.67 -15.36
N GLY A 35 -4.64 -4.53 -15.72
CA GLY A 35 -5.30 -3.31 -16.19
C GLY A 35 -5.55 -2.25 -15.10
N ILE A 36 -5.09 -2.50 -13.87
CA ILE A 36 -5.12 -1.53 -12.77
C ILE A 36 -4.01 -0.51 -12.96
N CYS A 37 -4.33 0.76 -12.69
CA CYS A 37 -3.43 1.88 -12.92
C CYS A 37 -3.20 2.66 -11.63
N TRP A 38 -1.99 3.17 -11.41
CA TRP A 38 -1.63 4.02 -10.29
C TRP A 38 -0.92 5.26 -10.81
N ASP A 39 -1.31 6.46 -10.38
CA ASP A 39 -0.69 7.72 -10.81
C ASP A 39 -0.40 8.64 -9.63
N VAL A 40 0.57 9.54 -9.79
CA VAL A 40 0.82 10.64 -8.86
C VAL A 40 0.13 11.88 -9.40
N LEU A 41 -0.87 12.37 -8.65
CA LEU A 41 -1.72 13.47 -9.08
C LEU A 41 -1.10 14.86 -8.85
N THR A 42 -0.04 14.97 -8.05
CA THR A 42 0.54 16.27 -7.65
C THR A 42 2.05 16.19 -7.45
N GLU A 43 2.77 17.28 -7.74
CA GLU A 43 4.19 17.42 -7.42
C GLU A 43 4.48 17.30 -5.90
N ALA A 44 3.46 17.51 -5.06
CA ALA A 44 3.52 17.35 -3.62
C ALA A 44 3.43 15.88 -3.14
N GLY A 45 3.17 14.91 -4.02
CA GLY A 45 3.18 13.47 -3.70
C GLY A 45 1.84 12.85 -3.27
N GLY A 46 0.71 13.49 -3.59
CA GLY A 46 -0.60 12.80 -3.62
C GLY A 46 -0.71 11.86 -4.82
N CYS A 47 -1.46 10.75 -4.69
CA CYS A 47 -1.58 9.74 -5.73
C CYS A 47 -2.99 9.15 -5.82
N ALA A 48 -3.31 8.46 -6.91
CA ALA A 48 -4.55 7.74 -7.12
C ALA A 48 -4.31 6.35 -7.68
N LEU A 49 -5.24 5.44 -7.38
CA LEU A 49 -5.27 4.06 -7.81
C LEU A 49 -6.61 3.81 -8.49
N ASP A 50 -6.58 3.61 -9.81
CA ASP A 50 -7.74 3.34 -10.64
C ASP A 50 -7.93 1.83 -10.79
N LEU A 51 -9.11 1.37 -10.37
CA LEU A 51 -9.49 -0.04 -10.38
C LEU A 51 -10.27 -0.38 -11.65
N LEU A 52 -10.37 -1.68 -11.92
CA LEU A 52 -11.04 -2.21 -13.12
C LEU A 52 -12.56 -1.99 -13.15
N ASP A 53 -13.17 -1.75 -11.99
CA ASP A 53 -14.59 -1.43 -11.86
C ASP A 53 -14.90 0.05 -12.18
N GLY A 54 -13.88 0.83 -12.57
CA GLY A 54 -14.00 2.25 -12.85
C GLY A 54 -14.00 3.13 -11.61
N SER A 55 -13.83 2.56 -10.41
CA SER A 55 -13.62 3.32 -9.19
C SER A 55 -12.15 3.77 -9.08
N SER A 56 -11.93 4.90 -8.40
CA SER A 56 -10.60 5.44 -8.14
C SER A 56 -10.43 5.73 -6.65
N THR A 57 -9.33 5.27 -6.07
CA THR A 57 -8.96 5.56 -4.69
C THR A 57 -7.84 6.59 -4.66
N THR A 58 -8.10 7.76 -4.07
CA THR A 58 -7.10 8.81 -3.94
C THR A 58 -6.43 8.78 -2.56
N PHE A 59 -5.11 8.84 -2.55
CA PHE A 59 -4.29 8.94 -1.35
C PHE A 59 -3.65 10.32 -1.24
N SER A 60 -3.83 10.95 -0.09
CA SER A 60 -3.18 12.23 0.21
C SER A 60 -1.67 12.04 0.35
N ARG A 61 -0.92 13.14 0.32
CA ARG A 61 0.52 13.14 0.65
C ARG A 61 0.82 12.55 2.04
N ALA A 62 -0.10 12.70 3.00
CA ALA A 62 0.10 12.22 4.37
C ALA A 62 0.00 10.69 4.49
N THR A 63 -0.58 10.02 3.49
CA THR A 63 -0.69 8.56 3.48
C THR A 63 0.72 7.95 3.40
N PRO A 64 1.12 7.01 4.28
CA PRO A 64 2.43 6.37 4.20
C PRO A 64 2.64 5.60 2.88
N ASP A 65 3.87 5.58 2.36
CA ASP A 65 4.23 4.86 1.12
C ASP A 65 3.83 3.38 1.19
N GLN A 66 4.00 2.75 2.35
CA GLN A 66 3.69 1.34 2.57
C GLN A 66 2.19 1.04 2.40
N VAL A 67 1.32 1.99 2.76
CA VAL A 67 -0.13 1.84 2.59
C VAL A 67 -0.50 1.91 1.12
N VAL A 68 0.13 2.83 0.37
CA VAL A 68 -0.08 2.97 -1.07
C VAL A 68 0.39 1.70 -1.81
N ILE A 69 1.58 1.20 -1.48
CA ILE A 69 2.13 -0.04 -2.04
C ILE A 69 1.19 -1.21 -1.74
N ALA A 70 0.81 -1.39 -0.46
CA ALA A 70 -0.09 -2.47 -0.05
C ALA A 70 -1.43 -2.41 -0.78
N ALA A 71 -2.02 -1.22 -0.96
CA ALA A 71 -3.26 -1.06 -1.70
C ALA A 71 -3.10 -1.48 -3.17
N CYS A 72 -2.02 -1.07 -3.84
CA CYS A 72 -1.76 -1.44 -5.23
C CYS A 72 -1.58 -2.97 -5.39
N LEU A 73 -0.78 -3.59 -4.53
CA LEU A 73 -0.57 -5.04 -4.52
C LEU A 73 -1.86 -5.81 -4.19
N ALA A 74 -2.67 -5.29 -3.27
CA ALA A 74 -3.97 -5.87 -2.92
C ALA A 74 -4.91 -5.87 -4.13
N SER A 75 -5.01 -4.72 -4.81
CA SER A 75 -5.88 -4.53 -5.96
C SER A 75 -5.52 -5.45 -7.13
N THR A 76 -4.25 -5.77 -7.30
CA THR A 76 -3.76 -6.68 -8.33
C THR A 76 -3.79 -8.16 -7.93
N GLY A 77 -4.24 -8.47 -6.72
CA GLY A 77 -4.23 -9.84 -6.19
C GLY A 77 -2.81 -10.39 -5.94
N GLN A 78 -1.79 -9.52 -5.96
CA GLN A 78 -0.39 -9.88 -5.68
C GLN A 78 -0.10 -10.01 -4.18
N LEU A 79 -1.04 -9.56 -3.33
CA LEU A 79 -1.11 -10.04 -1.95
C LEU A 79 -1.69 -11.45 -1.97
N ASP A 80 -0.83 -12.44 -2.22
CA ASP A 80 -1.19 -13.84 -1.99
C ASP A 80 -1.59 -13.97 -0.51
N PRO A 81 -2.79 -14.48 -0.16
CA PRO A 81 -3.15 -14.79 1.23
C PRO A 81 -2.23 -15.85 1.85
N THR A 82 -1.40 -16.51 1.03
CA THR A 82 -0.35 -17.44 1.43
C THR A 82 1.07 -16.84 1.33
N VAL A 83 1.23 -15.54 1.03
CA VAL A 83 2.51 -14.83 1.24
C VAL A 83 2.88 -14.99 2.72
N ASP A 84 3.79 -15.93 2.87
CA ASP A 84 4.47 -16.47 4.01
C ASP A 84 4.22 -15.74 5.34
N ARG A 85 3.52 -16.44 6.23
CA ARG A 85 3.40 -16.11 7.65
C ARG A 85 4.78 -15.81 8.26
N ALA A 86 5.86 -16.40 7.75
CA ALA A 86 7.23 -16.10 8.18
C ALA A 86 7.72 -14.69 7.76
N HIS A 87 7.37 -14.24 6.55
CA HIS A 87 7.73 -12.90 6.06
C HIS A 87 6.85 -11.81 6.68
N LEU A 88 5.60 -12.16 7.00
CA LEU A 88 4.71 -11.32 7.82
C LEU A 88 5.05 -11.37 9.32
N GLU A 89 5.70 -12.40 9.85
CA GLU A 89 6.21 -12.44 11.23
C GLU A 89 7.47 -11.58 11.40
N GLU A 90 8.32 -11.50 10.39
CA GLU A 90 9.43 -10.52 10.35
C GLU A 90 8.90 -9.08 10.22
N ARG A 91 7.78 -8.88 9.50
CA ARG A 91 7.02 -7.62 9.42
C ARG A 91 5.94 -7.45 10.49
N ALA A 92 5.71 -8.40 11.39
CA ALA A 92 4.73 -8.30 12.49
C ALA A 92 5.20 -7.33 13.57
N SER A 93 6.45 -6.87 13.45
CA SER A 93 6.92 -5.66 14.10
C SER A 93 6.16 -4.41 13.66
N TRP A 94 5.32 -4.42 12.61
CA TRP A 94 4.62 -3.24 12.14
C TRP A 94 3.57 -2.71 13.14
N LEU A 95 2.87 -3.59 13.87
CA LEU A 95 2.03 -3.17 15.01
C LEU A 95 2.88 -2.63 16.17
N GLY A 96 3.99 -3.30 16.50
CA GLY A 96 4.92 -2.82 17.52
C GLY A 96 5.69 -1.56 17.11
N TRP A 97 5.80 -1.28 15.81
CA TRP A 97 6.37 -0.08 15.23
C TRP A 97 5.35 1.06 15.25
N LEU A 98 4.09 0.80 14.91
CA LEU A 98 2.98 1.78 15.03
C LEU A 98 2.79 2.22 16.50
N GLU A 99 2.84 1.28 17.43
CA GLU A 99 2.76 1.56 18.88
C GLU A 99 4.00 2.30 19.39
N ARG A 100 5.21 2.01 18.88
CA ARG A 100 6.44 2.76 19.21
C ARG A 100 6.53 4.13 18.52
N ALA A 101 5.88 4.29 17.37
CA ALA A 101 5.87 5.53 16.58
C ALA A 101 4.80 6.53 17.05
N GLY A 102 3.98 6.19 18.06
CA GLY A 102 2.93 7.07 18.58
C GLY A 102 1.82 7.35 17.57
N LEU A 103 1.52 6.37 16.72
CA LEU A 103 0.42 6.41 15.74
C LEU A 103 -0.82 5.70 16.30
N ASP A 104 -1.13 6.00 17.56
CA ASP A 104 -2.23 5.46 18.36
C ASP A 104 -3.58 6.17 18.12
N ASN A 105 -3.63 7.18 17.25
CA ASN A 105 -4.86 7.92 16.91
C ASN A 105 -5.53 7.50 15.60
N TRP A 106 -4.98 6.53 14.87
CA TRP A 106 -5.59 6.12 13.60
C TRP A 106 -6.90 5.38 13.88
N PRO A 107 -8.05 5.81 13.32
CA PRO A 107 -9.37 5.23 13.61
C PRO A 107 -9.47 3.71 13.35
N GLY A 108 -8.56 3.15 12.54
CA GLY A 108 -8.47 1.71 12.26
C GLY A 108 -7.65 0.90 13.26
N VAL A 109 -6.97 1.51 14.23
CA VAL A 109 -6.14 0.78 15.22
C VAL A 109 -6.98 -0.08 16.14
N ASP A 110 -8.13 0.42 16.57
CA ASP A 110 -9.03 -0.34 17.45
C ASP A 110 -9.65 -1.53 16.70
N GLU A 111 -9.97 -1.36 15.41
CA GLU A 111 -10.45 -2.44 14.56
C GLU A 111 -9.35 -3.49 14.29
N ALA A 112 -8.12 -3.05 14.02
CA ALA A 112 -6.96 -3.94 13.88
C ALA A 112 -6.65 -4.71 15.18
N ARG A 113 -6.78 -4.07 16.35
CA ARG A 113 -6.67 -4.73 17.67
C ARG A 113 -7.76 -5.77 17.87
N ARG A 114 -9.00 -5.47 17.45
CA ARG A 114 -10.13 -6.40 17.56
C ARG A 114 -9.94 -7.63 16.68
N MET A 115 -9.53 -7.45 15.43
CA MET A 115 -9.23 -8.56 14.51
C MET A 115 -8.11 -9.45 15.04
N ARG A 116 -7.11 -8.87 15.70
CA ARG A 116 -6.04 -9.64 16.36
C ARG A 116 -6.56 -10.44 17.56
N ALA A 117 -7.38 -9.83 18.41
CA ALA A 117 -7.97 -10.50 19.57
C ALA A 117 -8.88 -11.66 19.13
N ASP A 118 -9.68 -11.47 18.09
CA ASP A 118 -10.55 -12.51 17.51
C ASP A 118 -9.71 -13.66 16.93
N ALA A 119 -8.61 -13.35 16.20
CA ALA A 119 -7.69 -14.37 15.68
C ALA A 119 -6.90 -15.13 16.76
N GLU A 120 -6.63 -14.51 17.92
CA GLU A 120 -6.01 -15.16 19.08
C GLU A 120 -7.00 -16.02 19.86
N ALA A 121 -8.28 -15.62 19.91
CA ALA A 121 -9.36 -16.40 20.51
C ALA A 121 -9.68 -17.68 19.71
N ASP A 122 -9.77 -17.58 18.37
CA ASP A 122 -9.97 -18.72 17.48
C ASP A 122 -8.81 -19.73 17.51
N ARG A 123 -7.61 -19.29 17.92
CA ARG A 123 -6.44 -20.17 18.06
C ARG A 123 -6.48 -21.01 19.34
N ASN A 124 -7.21 -20.56 20.37
CA ASN A 124 -7.30 -21.19 21.68
C ASN A 124 -8.64 -21.93 21.93
N ALA A 125 -9.53 -21.95 20.94
CA ALA A 125 -10.78 -22.72 20.93
C ALA A 125 -10.58 -24.07 20.24
#